data_AF-A0A528V6T7-F1
#
_entry.id   AF-A0A528V6T7-F1
#
_cell.length_a   1.000
_cell.length_b   1.000
_cell.length_c   1.000
_cell.angle_alpha   90.00
_cell.angle_beta   90.00
_cell.angle_gamma   90.00
#
_symmetry.space_group_name_H-M   'P 1'
#
loop_
_entity.id
_entity.type
_entity.pdbx_description
1 polymer ?
#
loop_
_entity_poly.entity_id
_entity_poly.type
_entity_poly.pdbx_seq_one_letter_code
_entity_poly.pdbx_strand_id
1 'polypeptide(L)'
;GAASIIAGTWSINQVITEEPIRDPSIFMLSTFDPLRYLAIESSATSAANLEWIVREFFEHAPPAGASPFEICSELVASVDPAGDMPIYHPFLYGSQQNGKARAGFYGIAGWHTRAHMLRALFEG
;
A
#
# COMPACT_ATOMS: atom_id res chain seq x y z
N GLY A 1 15.67 -12.80 13.21
CA GLY A 1 14.86 -11.61 13.55
C GLY A 1 13.39 -11.98 13.53
N ALA A 2 12.57 -11.29 14.32
CA ALA A 2 11.11 -11.38 14.23
C ALA A 2 10.59 -10.09 13.57
N ALA A 3 9.65 -10.25 12.63
CA ALA A 3 9.03 -9.15 11.91
C ALA A 3 7.50 -9.25 12.03
N SER A 4 6.83 -8.11 12.04
CA SER A 4 5.38 -8.00 12.01
C SER A 4 4.97 -6.95 10.99
N ILE A 5 3.87 -7.22 10.28
CA ILE A 5 3.27 -6.31 9.29
C ILE A 5 1.82 -6.13 9.69
N ILE A 6 1.39 -4.89 9.83
CA ILE A 6 -0.01 -4.52 10.05
C ILE A 6 -0.48 -3.80 8.80
N ALA A 7 -1.43 -4.40 8.09
CA ALA A 7 -2.09 -3.78 6.95
C ALA A 7 -3.47 -3.27 7.37
N GLY A 8 -3.67 -1.96 7.26
CA GLY A 8 -4.92 -1.26 7.53
C GLY A 8 -4.89 0.12 6.87
N THR A 9 -5.57 1.13 7.44
CA THR A 9 -5.50 2.52 6.93
C THR A 9 -4.04 2.99 6.80
N TRP A 10 -3.17 2.51 7.70
CA TRP A 10 -1.72 2.62 7.59
C TRP A 10 -1.11 1.24 7.37
N SER A 11 -0.03 1.17 6.59
CA SER A 11 0.91 0.06 6.62
C SER A 11 1.87 0.29 7.78
N ILE A 12 2.06 -0.70 8.66
CA ILE A 12 3.07 -0.65 9.72
C ILE A 12 3.97 -1.87 9.58
N ASN A 13 5.24 -1.65 9.26
CA ASN A 13 6.26 -2.67 9.18
C ASN A 13 7.20 -2.53 10.38
N GLN A 14 7.39 -3.59 11.15
CA GLN A 14 8.19 -3.52 12.37
C GLN A 14 9.08 -4.74 12.55
N VAL A 15 10.30 -4.51 13.04
CA VAL A 15 11.31 -5.54 13.28
C VAL A 15 11.98 -5.34 14.64
N ILE A 16 12.28 -6.46 15.31
CA ILE A 16 13.03 -6.44 16.57
C ILE A 16 14.52 -6.43 16.29
N THR A 17 15.26 -5.53 16.93
CA THR A 17 16.71 -5.36 16.82
C THR A 17 17.39 -5.48 18.17
N GLU A 18 18.63 -5.95 18.20
CA GLU A 18 19.43 -6.08 19.44
C GLU A 18 20.07 -4.75 19.85
N GLU A 19 20.31 -3.86 18.89
CA GLU A 19 20.87 -2.53 19.11
C GLU A 19 19.91 -1.45 18.60
N PRO A 20 19.94 -0.24 19.18
CA PRO A 20 19.09 0.86 18.73
C PRO A 20 19.58 1.39 17.39
N ILE A 21 18.71 1.39 16.38
CA ILE A 21 19.01 1.95 15.05
C ILE A 21 18.99 3.49 15.13
N ARG A 22 20.06 4.12 14.64
CA ARG A 22 20.20 5.59 14.55
C ARG A 22 20.18 6.05 13.10
N ASP A 23 19.09 5.73 12.40
CA ASP A 23 18.88 6.14 11.01
C ASP A 23 17.64 7.06 10.94
N PRO A 24 17.78 8.31 10.46
CA PRO A 24 16.65 9.23 10.32
C PRO A 24 15.58 8.78 9.32
N SER A 25 15.84 7.75 8.51
CA SER A 25 14.82 7.14 7.64
C SER A 25 13.83 6.26 8.40
N ILE A 26 14.16 5.81 9.62
CA ILE A 26 13.27 5.01 10.45
C ILE A 26 12.23 5.94 11.08
N PHE A 27 10.95 5.63 10.87
CA PHE A 27 9.87 6.47 11.37
C PHE A 27 9.86 6.55 12.90
N MET A 28 9.99 5.41 13.58
CA MET A 28 9.95 5.32 15.02
C MET A 28 10.80 4.18 15.54
N LEU A 29 11.45 4.40 16.68
CA LEU A 29 12.11 3.37 17.47
C LEU A 29 11.48 3.35 18.87
N SER A 30 11.11 2.16 19.35
CA SER A 30 10.62 1.93 20.71
C SER A 30 11.45 0.84 21.38
N THR A 31 11.44 0.77 22.71
CA THR A 31 11.89 -0.44 23.42
C THR A 31 10.87 -1.56 23.18
N PHE A 32 11.37 -2.78 22.97
CA PHE A 32 10.55 -3.99 22.91
C PHE A 32 10.56 -4.73 24.26
N ASP A 33 11.76 -4.93 24.78
CA ASP A 33 12.03 -5.49 26.11
C ASP A 33 13.30 -4.83 26.71
N PRO A 34 13.80 -5.23 27.89
CA PRO A 34 14.96 -4.58 28.51
C PRO A 34 16.26 -4.61 27.68
N LEU A 35 16.38 -5.49 26.69
CA LEU A 35 17.60 -5.70 25.92
C LEU A 35 17.43 -5.40 24.42
N ARG A 36 16.19 -5.25 23.94
CA ARG A 36 15.90 -5.17 22.50
C ARG A 36 14.99 -4.01 22.16
N TYR A 37 15.08 -3.59 20.90
CA TYR A 37 14.36 -2.46 20.34
C TYR A 37 13.43 -2.92 19.23
N LEU A 38 12.40 -2.12 18.97
CA LEU A 38 11.44 -2.28 17.90
C LEU A 38 11.61 -1.11 16.94
N ALA A 39 12.13 -1.38 15.75
CA ALA A 39 12.20 -0.42 14.66
C ALA A 39 10.90 -0.51 13.87
N ILE A 40 10.25 0.64 13.65
CA ILE A 40 8.92 0.74 13.08
C ILE A 40 8.99 1.69 11.88
N GLU A 41 8.51 1.24 10.74
CA GLU A 41 8.16 2.04 9.58
C GLU A 41 6.64 2.08 9.49
N SER A 42 6.07 3.25 9.21
CA SER A 42 4.63 3.32 8.96
C SER A 42 4.28 4.33 7.89
N SER A 43 3.29 4.02 7.07
CA SER A 43 2.90 4.91 5.98
C SER A 43 1.40 4.83 5.73
N ALA A 44 0.78 5.97 5.43
CA ALA A 44 -0.65 6.07 5.11
C ALA A 44 -0.94 5.64 3.65
N THR A 45 -0.28 4.59 3.19
CA THR A 45 -0.23 4.19 1.78
C THR A 45 -0.93 2.86 1.50
N SER A 46 -1.46 2.17 2.51
CA SER A 46 -2.11 0.86 2.33
C SER A 46 -3.62 1.00 2.05
N ALA A 47 -4.50 0.62 2.96
CA ALA A 47 -5.94 0.54 2.70
C ALA A 47 -6.56 1.87 2.24
N ALA A 48 -5.98 3.02 2.62
CA ALA A 48 -6.46 4.33 2.21
C ALA A 48 -6.41 4.56 0.68
N ASN A 49 -5.42 4.00 -0.02
CA ASN A 49 -5.35 4.06 -1.49
C ASN A 49 -6.42 3.18 -2.14
N LEU A 50 -6.67 2.00 -1.58
CA LEU A 50 -7.72 1.09 -2.04
C LEU A 50 -9.11 1.67 -1.80
N GLU A 51 -9.37 2.21 -0.61
CA GLU A 51 -10.62 2.89 -0.29
C GLU A 51 -10.89 4.05 -1.25
N TRP A 52 -9.86 4.84 -1.55
CA TRP A 52 -9.96 5.92 -2.53
C TRP A 52 -10.33 5.41 -3.92
N ILE A 53 -9.62 4.41 -4.46
CA ILE A 53 -9.90 3.93 -5.82
C ILE A 53 -11.27 3.26 -5.91
N VAL A 54 -11.69 2.51 -4.87
CA VAL A 54 -13.02 1.91 -4.80
C VAL A 54 -14.10 2.98 -4.82
N ARG A 55 -13.94 4.03 -4.02
CA ARG A 55 -14.88 5.16 -3.99
C ARG A 55 -14.97 5.86 -5.35
N GLU A 56 -13.83 6.26 -5.92
CA GLU A 56 -13.84 7.09 -7.13
C GLU A 56 -14.17 6.32 -8.41
N PHE A 57 -13.87 5.01 -8.47
CA PHE A 57 -13.96 4.24 -9.71
C PHE A 57 -14.94 3.05 -9.66
N PHE A 58 -15.43 2.64 -8.47
CA PHE A 58 -16.23 1.43 -8.31
C PHE A 58 -17.55 1.60 -7.52
N GLU A 59 -17.80 2.75 -6.87
CA GLU A 59 -19.04 2.99 -6.09
C GLU A 59 -20.33 2.89 -6.91
N HIS A 60 -20.28 3.13 -8.23
CA HIS A 60 -21.47 3.12 -9.09
C HIS A 60 -21.70 1.78 -9.82
N ALA A 61 -20.94 0.73 -9.51
CA ALA A 61 -20.80 -0.43 -10.39
C ALA A 61 -21.27 -1.82 -9.90
N PRO A 62 -21.74 -2.09 -8.67
CA PRO A 62 -22.13 -3.45 -8.33
C PRO A 62 -23.57 -3.79 -8.77
N PRO A 63 -23.78 -4.94 -9.44
CA PRO A 63 -25.08 -5.61 -9.43
C PRO A 63 -25.55 -5.81 -7.99
N ALA A 64 -26.86 -5.75 -7.75
CA ALA A 64 -27.45 -5.77 -6.41
C ALA A 64 -26.84 -6.87 -5.51
N GLY A 65 -26.03 -6.46 -4.53
CA GLY A 65 -25.50 -7.32 -3.46
C GLY A 65 -23.99 -7.60 -3.46
N ALA A 66 -23.24 -7.25 -4.51
CA ALA A 66 -21.79 -7.46 -4.52
C ALA A 66 -21.02 -6.32 -3.83
N SER A 67 -20.01 -6.64 -3.02
CA SER A 67 -19.13 -5.62 -2.45
C SER A 67 -18.21 -5.05 -3.54
N PRO A 68 -18.08 -3.72 -3.67
CA PRO A 68 -17.10 -3.10 -4.58
C PRO A 68 -15.66 -3.60 -4.36
N PHE A 69 -15.31 -3.97 -3.12
CA PHE A 69 -14.01 -4.55 -2.78
C PHE A 69 -13.82 -5.99 -3.29
N GLU A 70 -14.89 -6.79 -3.33
CA GLU A 70 -14.85 -8.14 -3.90
C GLU A 70 -14.62 -8.07 -5.41
N ILE A 71 -15.32 -7.16 -6.10
CA ILE A 71 -15.12 -6.90 -7.53
C ILE A 71 -13.67 -6.48 -7.82
N CYS A 72 -13.09 -5.60 -6.99
CA CYS A 72 -11.68 -5.21 -7.13
C CYS A 72 -10.75 -6.41 -6.96
N SER A 73 -11.01 -7.25 -5.97
CA SER A 73 -10.21 -8.47 -5.71
C SER A 73 -10.26 -9.44 -6.89
N GLU A 74 -11.43 -9.65 -7.49
CA GLU A 74 -11.61 -10.46 -8.69
C GLU A 74 -10.85 -9.89 -9.90
N LEU A 75 -10.91 -8.56 -10.10
CA LEU A 75 -10.17 -7.90 -11.17
C LEU A 75 -8.66 -8.07 -11.00
N VAL A 76 -8.14 -7.88 -9.78
CA VAL A 76 -6.72 -8.06 -9.46
C VAL A 76 -6.27 -9.50 -9.70
N ALA A 77 -7.10 -10.48 -9.36
CA ALA A 77 -6.84 -11.90 -9.58
C ALA A 77 -6.89 -12.32 -11.06
N SER A 78 -7.59 -11.55 -11.90
CA SER A 78 -7.70 -11.83 -13.34
C SER A 78 -6.46 -11.44 -14.16
N VAL A 79 -5.53 -10.70 -13.57
CA VAL A 79 -4.32 -10.19 -14.21
C VAL A 79 -3.13 -11.12 -13.97
N ASP A 80 -2.35 -11.39 -15.01
CA ASP A 80 -1.05 -12.07 -14.90
C ASP A 80 -0.02 -11.14 -14.21
N PRO A 81 0.47 -11.48 -13.02
CA PRO A 81 1.47 -10.66 -12.33
C PRO A 81 2.84 -10.62 -13.02
N ALA A 82 3.13 -11.56 -13.93
CA ALA A 82 4.39 -11.56 -14.68
C ALA A 82 4.32 -10.68 -15.94
N GLY A 83 3.16 -10.07 -16.22
CA GLY A 83 2.94 -9.21 -17.37
C GLY A 83 3.58 -7.82 -17.24
N ASP A 84 3.53 -7.07 -18.34
CA ASP A 84 3.91 -5.65 -18.38
C ASP A 84 2.91 -4.81 -17.59
N MET A 85 3.22 -4.50 -16.32
CA MET A 85 2.34 -3.77 -15.41
C MET A 85 2.74 -2.30 -15.25
N PRO A 86 1.76 -1.38 -15.15
CA PRO A 86 2.02 -0.03 -14.66
C PRO A 86 2.61 -0.07 -13.25
N ILE A 87 3.30 1.01 -12.86
CA ILE A 87 3.80 1.20 -11.50
C ILE A 87 2.90 2.21 -10.79
N TYR A 88 2.50 1.91 -9.56
CA TYR A 88 1.80 2.85 -8.69
C TYR A 88 2.76 3.49 -7.69
N HIS A 89 2.71 4.82 -7.58
CA HIS A 89 3.38 5.59 -6.55
C HIS A 89 2.34 5.98 -5.49
N PRO A 90 2.44 5.48 -4.25
CA PRO A 90 1.26 5.41 -3.37
C PRO A 90 1.06 6.59 -2.42
N PHE A 91 1.68 7.75 -2.69
CA PHE A 91 1.61 8.93 -1.82
C PHE A 91 0.38 9.81 -2.07
N LEU A 92 -0.81 9.21 -2.09
CA LEU A 92 -2.08 9.92 -2.30
C LEU A 92 -2.31 11.03 -1.26
N TYR A 93 -1.92 10.76 -0.01
CA TYR A 93 -2.00 11.71 1.11
C TYR A 93 -0.64 12.33 1.48
N GLY A 94 0.34 12.26 0.57
CA GLY A 94 1.72 12.62 0.85
C GLY A 94 2.53 11.48 1.46
N SER A 95 3.81 11.75 1.66
CA SER A 95 4.76 10.84 2.33
C SER A 95 5.19 11.44 3.65
N GLN A 96 5.81 10.63 4.52
CA GLN A 96 6.37 11.15 5.77
C GLN A 96 7.41 12.25 5.57
N GLN A 97 8.32 12.05 4.61
CA GLN A 97 9.43 12.97 4.36
C GLN A 97 8.99 14.18 3.52
N ASN A 98 7.89 14.05 2.78
CA ASN A 98 7.36 15.09 1.92
C ASN A 98 5.83 15.02 1.84
N GLY A 99 5.15 15.89 2.58
CA GLY A 99 3.68 16.02 2.54
C GLY A 99 3.11 16.58 1.23
N LYS A 100 3.97 17.09 0.34
CA LYS A 100 3.60 17.51 -1.02
C LYS A 100 3.75 16.39 -2.05
N ALA A 101 4.24 15.21 -1.67
CA ALA A 101 4.25 14.05 -2.54
C ALA A 101 2.83 13.72 -3.01
N ARG A 102 2.68 13.19 -4.22
CA ARG A 102 1.39 12.88 -4.83
C ARG A 102 1.42 11.49 -5.43
N ALA A 103 0.29 10.82 -5.38
CA ALA A 103 0.14 9.55 -6.05
C ALA A 103 0.23 9.69 -7.57
N GLY A 104 0.63 8.62 -8.25
CA GLY A 104 0.72 8.59 -9.70
C GLY A 104 0.83 7.18 -10.24
N PHE A 105 0.28 6.97 -11.43
CA PHE A 105 0.50 5.77 -12.22
C PHE A 105 1.51 6.07 -13.34
N TYR A 106 2.46 5.16 -13.54
CA TYR A 106 3.53 5.30 -14.51
C TYR A 106 3.60 4.07 -15.42
N GLY A 107 4.02 4.27 -16.68
CA GLY A 107 4.18 3.17 -17.64
C GLY A 107 2.87 2.66 -18.25
N ILE A 108 1.80 3.45 -18.23
CA ILE A 108 0.51 3.06 -18.82
C ILE A 108 0.62 3.02 -20.35
N ALA A 109 0.16 1.93 -20.94
CA ALA A 109 0.00 1.71 -22.37
C ALA A 109 -1.47 1.42 -22.72
N GLY A 110 -1.82 1.54 -24.01
CA GLY A 110 -3.21 1.44 -24.47
C GLY A 110 -3.88 0.07 -24.29
N TRP A 111 -3.10 -0.98 -23.98
CA TRP A 111 -3.61 -2.32 -23.66
C TRP A 111 -3.85 -2.52 -22.16
N HIS A 112 -3.41 -1.59 -21.30
CA HIS A 112 -3.71 -1.69 -19.88
C HIS A 112 -5.18 -1.40 -19.62
N THR A 113 -5.71 -2.08 -18.62
CA THR A 113 -7.13 -2.06 -18.26
C THR A 113 -7.24 -1.59 -16.82
N ARG A 114 -8.46 -1.31 -16.36
CA ARG A 114 -8.71 -1.04 -14.94
C ARG A 114 -8.15 -2.12 -14.01
N ALA A 115 -8.11 -3.37 -14.46
CA ALA A 115 -7.57 -4.49 -13.69
C ALA A 115 -6.06 -4.37 -13.51
N HIS A 116 -5.33 -4.02 -14.59
CA HIS A 116 -3.89 -3.74 -14.55
C HIS A 116 -3.56 -2.56 -13.61
N MET A 117 -4.38 -1.51 -13.63
CA MET A 117 -4.24 -0.36 -12.74
C MET A 117 -4.50 -0.71 -11.27
N LEU A 118 -5.57 -1.47 -10.99
CA LEU A 118 -5.85 -1.97 -9.63
C LEU A 118 -4.73 -2.87 -9.13
N ARG A 119 -4.18 -3.72 -9.99
CA ARG A 119 -3.05 -4.60 -9.64
C ARG A 119 -1.84 -3.79 -9.21
N ALA A 120 -1.46 -2.78 -10.02
CA ALA A 120 -0.37 -1.88 -9.71
C ALA A 120 -0.58 -1.17 -8.34
N LEU A 121 -1.82 -0.77 -8.04
CA LEU A 121 -2.15 -0.16 -6.75
C LEU A 121 -2.05 -1.14 -5.57
N PHE A 122 -2.37 -2.42 -5.76
CA PHE A 122 -2.22 -3.44 -4.72
C PHE A 122 -0.75 -3.76 -4.40
N GLU A 123 0.15 -3.53 -5.36
CA GLU A 123 1.58 -3.81 -5.24
C GLU A 123 2.42 -2.62 -4.74
N GLY A 124 1.90 -1.39 -4.85
CA GLY A 124 2.57 -0.15 -4.44
C GLY A 124 2.14 0.35 -3.07
#